data_AF-J9EMJ6-F1
#
_entry.id   AF-J9EMJ6-F1
#
_cell.length_a   1.000
_cell.length_b   1.000
_cell.length_c   1.000
_cell.angle_alpha   90.00
_cell.angle_beta   90.00
_cell.angle_gamma   90.00
#
_symmetry.space_group_name_H-M   'P 1'
#
loop_
_entity.id
_entity.type
_entity.pdbx_description
1 polymer ?
#
loop_
_entity_poly.entity_id
_entity_poly.type
_entity_poly.pdbx_seq_one_letter_code
_entity_poly.pdbx_strand_id
1 'polypeptide(L)'
;MIGDENDDGINNGGTSDVLVTESQNPLNGYQQLGELRLRLFYTAEHVLPVEFYKTLQMNLVKSLTLQPFCASPAGILEYLPSVDILTIARPLMKIFVQAELIRPLLRILCSDDILKCQDVNTLFRSQSLATKMIHEQMKFFGHHYLVMSIKPVIDMIYCENKCCEIDPMKLKQGDSLESNKVNI
;
A
#
# COMPACT_ATOMS: atom_id res chain seq x y z
N MET A 1 -3.25 60.27 47.75
CA MET A 1 -4.66 60.70 47.67
C MET A 1 -5.21 60.10 46.40
N ILE A 2 -5.81 58.90 46.52
CA ILE A 2 -7.27 58.62 46.35
C ILE A 2 -7.66 58.83 44.88
N GLY A 3 -8.10 57.83 44.09
CA GLY A 3 -8.82 56.59 44.42
C GLY A 3 -10.25 56.70 43.87
N ASP A 4 -10.57 55.77 42.97
CA ASP A 4 -11.80 55.45 42.21
C ASP A 4 -13.18 55.83 42.78
N GLU A 5 -14.19 55.97 41.89
CA GLU A 5 -15.43 55.17 41.95
C GLU A 5 -16.37 55.42 40.74
N ASN A 6 -17.06 54.33 40.36
CA ASN A 6 -18.06 54.17 39.29
C ASN A 6 -19.49 54.06 39.88
N ASP A 7 -20.47 53.96 38.98
CA ASP A 7 -21.89 53.56 39.14
C ASP A 7 -22.88 54.66 39.59
N ASP A 8 -24.14 54.70 39.14
CA ASP A 8 -25.03 53.59 38.87
C ASP A 8 -26.28 54.05 38.09
N GLY A 9 -26.99 53.11 37.42
CA GLY A 9 -28.30 53.44 36.86
C GLY A 9 -29.12 52.35 36.16
N ILE A 10 -29.99 51.70 36.94
CA ILE A 10 -31.47 51.58 36.75
C ILE A 10 -32.10 50.20 36.43
N ASN A 11 -32.95 49.79 37.41
CA ASN A 11 -34.23 49.03 37.45
C ASN A 11 -34.32 47.56 36.97
N ASN A 12 -34.78 46.60 37.81
CA ASN A 12 -36.15 46.33 38.34
C ASN A 12 -37.21 46.15 37.24
N GLY A 13 -38.07 45.13 37.19
CA GLY A 13 -38.41 44.04 38.10
C GLY A 13 -39.77 43.41 37.69
N GLY A 14 -40.13 42.27 38.30
CA GLY A 14 -41.48 41.68 38.32
C GLY A 14 -41.79 40.67 37.19
N THR A 15 -42.52 39.57 37.37
CA THR A 15 -43.28 39.05 38.52
C THR A 15 -43.73 37.61 38.19
N SER A 16 -43.91 36.79 39.24
CA SER A 16 -44.94 35.76 39.40
C SER A 16 -44.86 34.39 38.70
N ASP A 17 -44.66 33.39 39.55
CA ASP A 17 -45.50 32.20 39.78
C ASP A 17 -45.53 31.01 38.79
N VAL A 18 -44.97 29.91 39.33
CA VAL A 18 -45.62 28.60 39.51
C VAL A 18 -45.97 27.79 38.26
N LEU A 19 -45.12 26.82 37.93
CA LEU A 19 -45.42 25.36 38.02
C LEU A 19 -44.27 24.58 37.38
N VAL A 20 -43.37 24.13 38.23
CA VAL A 20 -42.38 23.12 37.89
C VAL A 20 -43.12 21.77 37.82
N THR A 21 -43.44 21.29 36.63
CA THR A 21 -43.58 19.85 36.38
C THR A 21 -42.29 19.37 35.74
N GLU A 22 -41.46 18.78 36.58
CA GLU A 22 -40.28 18.02 36.20
C GLU A 22 -40.65 16.91 35.22
N SER A 23 -40.28 17.10 33.96
CA SER A 23 -39.67 16.01 33.20
C SER A 23 -38.18 16.32 33.11
N GLN A 24 -37.47 16.12 34.23
CA GLN A 24 -36.01 16.12 34.24
C GLN A 24 -35.54 15.03 33.27
N ASN A 25 -35.12 15.44 32.09
CA ASN A 25 -34.32 14.59 31.22
C ASN A 25 -32.97 14.40 31.96
N PRO A 26 -32.57 13.17 32.35
CA PRO A 26 -31.43 12.94 33.26
C PRO A 26 -30.05 13.24 32.65
N LEU A 27 -29.99 14.06 31.60
CA LEU A 27 -28.78 14.41 30.87
C LEU A 27 -28.36 15.88 31.04
N ASN A 28 -29.12 16.70 31.78
CA ASN A 28 -28.90 18.16 31.80
C ASN A 28 -27.76 18.65 32.73
N GLY A 29 -26.85 17.74 33.15
CA GLY A 29 -25.71 18.06 34.01
C GLY A 29 -24.33 17.94 33.34
N TYR A 30 -24.26 17.49 32.08
CA TYR A 30 -22.98 17.36 31.39
C TYR A 30 -22.71 18.60 30.54
N GLN A 31 -21.74 19.39 30.99
CA GLN A 31 -21.15 20.47 30.23
C GLN A 31 -20.78 19.93 28.83
N GLN A 32 -21.21 20.58 27.76
CA GLN A 32 -20.93 20.11 26.39
C GLN A 32 -19.42 20.11 26.14
N LEU A 33 -18.78 18.95 26.29
CA LEU A 33 -17.32 18.77 26.23
C LEU A 33 -16.75 18.87 24.81
N GLY A 34 -17.61 18.92 23.78
CA GLY A 34 -17.24 19.05 22.37
C GLY A 34 -18.11 18.19 21.45
N GLU A 35 -17.89 18.31 20.13
CA GLU A 35 -18.53 17.52 19.09
C GLU A 35 -17.51 16.55 18.46
N LEU A 36 -17.89 15.28 18.32
CA LEU A 36 -17.06 14.27 17.66
C LEU A 36 -17.74 13.84 16.35
N ARG A 37 -17.13 14.17 15.22
CA ARG A 37 -17.62 13.74 13.90
C ARG A 37 -16.86 12.50 13.44
N LEU A 38 -17.52 11.34 13.50
CA LEU A 38 -16.98 10.08 13.03
C LEU A 38 -17.46 9.77 11.62
N ARG A 39 -16.53 9.25 10.78
CA ARG A 39 -16.86 8.64 9.50
C ARG A 39 -16.38 7.20 9.54
N LEU A 40 -17.32 6.27 9.67
CA LEU A 40 -17.05 4.83 9.76
C LEU A 40 -17.37 4.15 8.42
N PHE A 41 -16.54 3.18 8.07
CA PHE A 41 -16.78 2.27 6.94
C PHE A 41 -16.63 0.84 7.44
N TYR A 42 -17.57 -0.02 7.08
CA TYR A 42 -17.53 -1.45 7.42
C TYR A 42 -17.67 -2.27 6.14
N THR A 43 -16.73 -3.19 5.93
CA THR A 43 -16.73 -4.14 4.81
C THR A 43 -16.57 -5.54 5.39
N ALA A 44 -17.46 -6.45 5.00
CA ALA A 44 -17.39 -7.87 5.37
C ALA A 44 -17.07 -8.72 4.13
N GLU A 45 -15.87 -9.28 4.09
CA GLU A 45 -15.41 -10.16 3.01
C GLU A 45 -15.41 -11.62 3.47
N HIS A 46 -15.84 -12.53 2.58
CA HIS A 46 -15.91 -13.95 2.87
C HIS A 46 -15.10 -14.74 1.84
N VAL A 47 -14.16 -15.57 2.32
CA VAL A 47 -13.41 -16.50 1.47
C VAL A 47 -14.10 -17.86 1.54
N LEU A 48 -14.54 -18.39 0.40
CA LEU A 48 -15.20 -19.69 0.34
C LEU A 48 -14.19 -20.84 0.51
N PRO A 49 -14.64 -22.07 0.84
CA PRO A 49 -13.79 -23.26 0.78
C PRO A 49 -13.16 -23.45 -0.61
N VAL A 50 -11.96 -24.04 -0.65
CA VAL A 50 -11.14 -24.15 -1.87
C VAL A 50 -11.83 -24.94 -2.99
N GLU A 51 -12.73 -25.85 -2.64
CA GLU A 51 -13.51 -26.68 -3.55
C GLU A 51 -14.29 -25.85 -4.58
N PHE A 52 -14.81 -24.70 -4.15
CA PHE A 52 -15.59 -23.80 -5.02
C PHE A 52 -14.72 -23.09 -6.07
N TYR A 53 -13.40 -22.99 -5.84
CA TYR A 53 -12.48 -22.33 -6.77
C TYR A 53 -11.74 -23.31 -7.70
N LYS A 54 -11.91 -24.63 -7.52
CA LYS A 54 -11.19 -25.66 -8.29
C LYS A 54 -11.40 -25.51 -9.80
N THR A 55 -12.62 -25.27 -10.25
CA THR A 55 -12.92 -25.10 -11.69
C THR A 55 -12.18 -23.88 -12.27
N LEU A 56 -12.14 -22.76 -11.54
CA LEU A 56 -11.40 -21.58 -11.97
C LEU A 56 -9.90 -21.87 -12.03
N GLN A 57 -9.35 -22.47 -10.98
CA GLN A 57 -7.93 -22.84 -10.92
C GLN A 57 -7.54 -23.76 -12.09
N MET A 58 -8.33 -24.79 -12.37
CA MET A 58 -8.09 -25.70 -13.48
C MET A 58 -8.15 -25.01 -14.84
N ASN A 59 -9.10 -24.10 -15.06
CA ASN A 59 -9.19 -23.35 -16.31
C ASN A 59 -8.01 -22.39 -16.49
N LEU A 60 -7.56 -21.74 -15.41
CA LEU A 60 -6.35 -20.90 -15.45
C LEU A 60 -5.13 -21.74 -15.81
N VAL A 61 -4.92 -22.89 -15.17
CA VAL A 61 -3.78 -23.77 -15.45
C VAL A 61 -3.82 -24.34 -16.88
N LYS A 62 -5.00 -24.72 -17.37
CA LYS A 62 -5.21 -25.20 -18.75
C LYS A 62 -4.88 -24.13 -19.82
N SER A 63 -4.73 -22.86 -19.43
CA SER A 63 -4.32 -21.79 -20.36
C SER A 63 -3.02 -22.10 -21.10
N LEU A 64 -2.12 -22.89 -20.49
CA LEU A 64 -0.84 -23.28 -21.11
C LEU A 64 -1.01 -24.17 -22.35
N THR A 65 -2.16 -24.82 -22.52
CA THR A 65 -2.42 -25.69 -23.68
C THR A 65 -3.06 -24.94 -24.86
N LEU A 66 -3.43 -23.67 -24.67
CA LEU A 66 -4.11 -22.87 -25.69
C LEU A 66 -3.08 -22.03 -26.47
N GLN A 67 -3.26 -21.98 -27.79
CA GLN A 67 -2.46 -21.16 -28.70
C GLN A 67 -3.41 -20.31 -29.58
N PRO A 68 -3.21 -18.99 -29.67
CA PRO A 68 -2.19 -18.21 -28.98
C PRO A 68 -2.51 -18.06 -27.47
N PHE A 69 -1.48 -17.96 -26.62
CA PHE A 69 -1.66 -17.84 -25.17
C PHE A 69 -2.49 -16.60 -24.78
N CYS A 70 -2.39 -15.50 -25.52
CA CYS A 70 -3.17 -14.28 -25.27
C CYS A 70 -4.69 -14.48 -25.39
N ALA A 71 -5.16 -15.55 -26.04
CA ALA A 71 -6.58 -15.89 -26.12
C ALA A 71 -7.06 -16.82 -24.98
N SER A 72 -6.16 -17.20 -24.06
CA SER A 72 -6.47 -18.07 -22.92
C SER A 72 -7.01 -17.29 -21.71
N PRO A 73 -7.71 -17.93 -20.75
CA PRO A 73 -8.18 -17.28 -19.53
C PRO A 73 -7.09 -16.58 -18.72
N ALA A 74 -5.88 -17.15 -18.65
CA ALA A 74 -4.75 -16.50 -17.97
C ALA A 74 -4.12 -15.38 -18.82
N GLY A 75 -4.07 -15.55 -20.14
CA GLY A 75 -3.47 -14.58 -21.05
C GLY A 75 -4.28 -13.30 -21.22
N ILE A 76 -5.62 -13.40 -21.26
CA ILE A 76 -6.48 -12.22 -21.40
C ILE A 76 -6.35 -11.24 -20.22
N LEU A 77 -5.92 -11.72 -19.04
CA LEU A 77 -5.76 -10.91 -17.84
C LEU A 77 -4.74 -9.79 -18.01
N GLU A 78 -3.72 -9.98 -18.87
CA GLU A 78 -2.73 -8.95 -19.19
C GLU A 78 -3.34 -7.76 -19.94
N TYR A 79 -4.45 -7.95 -20.65
CA TYR A 79 -5.03 -6.96 -21.56
C TYR A 79 -6.29 -6.28 -20.99
N LEU A 80 -6.63 -6.52 -19.72
CA LEU A 80 -7.82 -5.92 -19.10
C LEU A 80 -7.56 -4.44 -18.76
N PRO A 81 -8.28 -3.48 -19.37
CA PRO A 81 -7.96 -2.05 -19.26
C PRO A 81 -8.20 -1.46 -17.86
N SER A 82 -9.03 -2.10 -17.04
CA SER A 82 -9.42 -1.59 -15.71
C SER A 82 -8.73 -2.31 -14.56
N VAL A 83 -7.80 -3.24 -14.84
CA VAL A 83 -7.15 -4.05 -13.81
C VAL A 83 -5.67 -3.73 -13.75
N ASP A 84 -5.19 -3.37 -12.57
CA ASP A 84 -3.75 -3.23 -12.35
C ASP A 84 -3.09 -4.61 -12.42
N ILE A 85 -2.23 -4.78 -13.41
CA ILE A 85 -1.49 -6.02 -13.67
C ILE A 85 -0.69 -6.51 -12.45
N LEU A 86 -0.28 -5.61 -11.55
CA LEU A 86 0.37 -5.98 -10.28
C LEU A 86 -0.55 -6.78 -9.36
N THR A 87 -1.84 -6.43 -9.34
CA THR A 87 -2.85 -7.12 -8.51
C THR A 87 -3.14 -8.53 -9.02
N ILE A 88 -2.91 -8.78 -10.32
CA ILE A 88 -3.10 -10.09 -10.95
C ILE A 88 -1.83 -10.94 -10.86
N ALA A 89 -0.66 -10.34 -11.06
CA ALA A 89 0.61 -11.05 -11.20
C ALA A 89 0.91 -11.95 -9.99
N ARG A 90 0.71 -11.44 -8.76
CA ARG A 90 1.00 -12.22 -7.55
C ARG A 90 0.03 -13.39 -7.34
N PRO A 91 -1.31 -13.23 -7.37
CA PRO A 91 -2.23 -14.35 -7.28
C PRO A 91 -2.03 -15.38 -8.39
N LEU A 92 -1.87 -14.93 -9.64
CA LEU A 92 -1.67 -15.81 -10.78
C LEU A 92 -0.36 -16.61 -10.64
N MET A 93 0.74 -15.95 -10.26
CA MET A 93 2.00 -16.61 -9.94
C MET A 93 1.81 -17.69 -8.88
N LYS A 94 1.11 -17.40 -7.77
CA LYS A 94 0.87 -18.38 -6.70
C LYS A 94 0.06 -19.59 -7.18
N ILE A 95 -0.95 -19.38 -8.01
CA ILE A 95 -1.75 -20.47 -8.61
C ILE A 95 -0.85 -21.43 -9.41
N PHE A 96 0.03 -20.88 -10.25
CA PHE A 96 0.93 -21.67 -11.09
C PHE A 96 2.11 -22.27 -10.32
N VAL A 97 2.57 -21.64 -9.23
CA VAL A 97 3.55 -22.23 -8.31
C VAL A 97 2.94 -23.45 -7.61
N GLN A 98 1.72 -23.33 -7.09
CA GLN A 98 1.03 -24.44 -6.43
C GLN A 98 0.73 -25.60 -7.39
N ALA A 99 0.50 -25.30 -8.67
CA ALA A 99 0.31 -26.30 -9.71
C ALA A 99 1.64 -26.85 -10.29
N GLU A 100 2.81 -26.44 -9.77
CA GLU A 100 4.14 -26.81 -10.28
C GLU A 100 4.41 -26.44 -11.76
N LEU A 101 3.65 -25.47 -12.29
CA LEU A 101 3.65 -25.07 -13.70
C LEU A 101 4.12 -23.64 -13.94
N ILE A 102 4.78 -23.03 -12.94
CA ILE A 102 5.30 -21.66 -13.05
C ILE A 102 6.37 -21.50 -14.13
N ARG A 103 7.24 -22.50 -14.31
CA ARG A 103 8.32 -22.46 -15.32
C ARG A 103 7.76 -22.44 -16.76
N PRO A 104 6.83 -23.34 -17.14
CA PRO A 104 6.14 -23.24 -18.43
C PRO A 104 5.45 -21.89 -18.66
N LEU A 105 4.74 -21.37 -17.66
CA LEU A 105 4.07 -20.08 -17.77
C LEU A 105 5.06 -18.94 -18.06
N LEU A 106 6.12 -18.82 -17.26
CA LEU A 106 7.12 -17.77 -17.46
C LEU A 106 7.82 -17.90 -18.81
N ARG A 107 8.04 -19.12 -19.30
CA ARG A 107 8.60 -19.33 -20.64
C ARG A 107 7.72 -18.72 -21.71
N ILE A 108 6.42 -19.00 -21.70
CA ILE A 108 5.48 -18.46 -22.69
C ILE A 108 5.47 -16.93 -22.61
N LEU A 109 5.29 -16.36 -21.42
CA LEU A 109 5.23 -14.91 -21.22
C LEU A 109 6.53 -14.21 -21.65
N CYS A 110 7.69 -14.74 -21.27
CA CYS A 110 8.98 -14.17 -21.66
C CYS A 110 9.23 -14.30 -23.16
N SER A 111 8.84 -15.42 -23.78
CA SER A 111 8.94 -15.59 -25.22
C SER A 111 8.08 -14.57 -25.97
N ASP A 112 6.86 -14.32 -25.51
CA ASP A 112 5.99 -13.30 -26.09
C ASP A 112 6.60 -11.89 -25.95
N ASP A 113 7.19 -11.57 -24.80
CA ASP A 113 7.88 -10.29 -24.59
C ASP A 113 9.10 -10.14 -25.51
N ILE A 114 9.89 -11.20 -25.70
CA ILE A 114 11.04 -11.20 -26.61
C ILE A 114 10.58 -10.98 -28.05
N LEU A 115 9.51 -11.65 -28.49
CA LEU A 115 8.97 -11.52 -29.85
C LEU A 115 8.38 -10.14 -30.13
N LYS A 116 7.80 -9.48 -29.12
CA LYS A 116 7.24 -8.12 -29.24
C LYS A 116 8.31 -7.02 -29.13
N CYS A 117 9.51 -7.34 -28.62
CA CYS A 117 10.56 -6.37 -28.38
C CYS A 117 11.27 -5.95 -29.68
N GLN A 118 11.35 -4.64 -29.94
CA GLN A 118 12.02 -4.10 -31.13
C GLN A 118 13.51 -3.82 -30.90
N ASP A 119 13.89 -3.43 -29.67
CA ASP A 119 15.26 -3.11 -29.29
C ASP A 119 15.63 -3.87 -28.02
N VAL A 120 16.70 -4.65 -28.08
CA VAL A 120 17.25 -5.44 -26.96
C VAL A 120 17.55 -4.57 -25.74
N ASN A 121 17.90 -3.29 -25.92
CA ASN A 121 18.10 -2.34 -24.82
C ASN A 121 16.80 -1.95 -24.09
N THR A 122 15.64 -2.42 -24.54
CA THR A 122 14.34 -2.20 -23.90
C THR A 122 13.71 -3.49 -23.38
N LEU A 123 14.34 -4.64 -23.63
CA LEU A 123 13.83 -5.94 -23.22
C LEU A 123 13.66 -6.01 -21.69
N PHE A 124 12.48 -6.46 -21.26
CA PHE A 124 12.06 -6.55 -19.84
C PHE A 124 12.08 -5.23 -19.05
N ARG A 125 12.10 -4.08 -19.73
CA ARG A 125 11.90 -2.76 -19.10
C ARG A 125 10.42 -2.32 -19.11
N SER A 126 9.57 -3.02 -19.86
CA SER A 126 8.13 -2.80 -19.92
C SER A 126 7.41 -3.35 -18.67
N GLN A 127 6.23 -2.80 -18.40
CA GLN A 127 5.33 -3.28 -17.33
C GLN A 127 4.43 -4.40 -17.86
N SER A 128 5.02 -5.50 -18.34
CA SER A 128 4.30 -6.68 -18.82
C SER A 128 3.92 -7.63 -17.69
N LEU A 129 3.05 -8.60 -17.97
CA LEU A 129 2.74 -9.66 -17.02
C LEU A 129 3.98 -10.47 -16.67
N ALA A 130 4.88 -10.69 -17.65
CA ALA A 130 6.13 -11.40 -17.44
C ALA A 130 7.02 -10.70 -16.41
N THR A 131 7.30 -9.40 -16.58
CA THR A 131 8.19 -8.65 -15.68
C THR A 131 7.60 -8.55 -14.28
N LYS A 132 6.28 -8.35 -14.16
CA LYS A 132 5.59 -8.34 -12.86
C LYS A 132 5.60 -9.71 -12.17
N MET A 133 5.36 -10.79 -12.91
CA MET A 133 5.39 -12.13 -12.34
C MET A 133 6.79 -12.54 -11.88
N ILE A 134 7.84 -12.19 -12.62
CA ILE A 134 9.23 -12.42 -12.21
C ILE A 134 9.54 -11.62 -10.94
N HIS A 135 9.15 -10.34 -10.89
CA HIS A 135 9.34 -9.50 -9.70
C HIS A 135 8.67 -10.11 -8.45
N GLU A 136 7.41 -10.55 -8.58
CA GLU A 136 6.68 -11.18 -7.47
C GLU A 136 7.26 -12.56 -7.10
N GLN A 137 7.76 -13.33 -8.07
CA GLN A 137 8.46 -14.58 -7.81
C GLN A 137 9.76 -14.36 -7.03
N MET A 138 10.57 -13.37 -7.42
CA MET A 138 11.80 -13.00 -6.71
C MET A 138 11.50 -12.57 -5.28
N LYS A 139 10.43 -11.81 -5.05
CA LYS A 139 10.00 -11.47 -3.68
C LYS A 139 9.52 -12.68 -2.90
N PHE A 140 8.77 -13.58 -3.54
CA PHE A 140 8.17 -14.74 -2.89
C PHE A 140 9.23 -15.76 -2.43
N PHE A 141 10.21 -16.08 -3.26
CA PHE A 141 11.26 -17.05 -2.93
C PHE A 141 12.55 -16.41 -2.39
N GLY A 142 12.87 -15.20 -2.84
CA GLY A 142 14.14 -14.53 -2.57
C GLY A 142 14.16 -13.68 -1.30
N HIS A 143 13.03 -13.50 -0.60
CA HIS A 143 13.00 -12.65 0.59
C HIS A 143 14.03 -13.10 1.65
N HIS A 144 14.05 -14.39 2.00
CA HIS A 144 15.00 -14.91 2.97
C HIS A 144 16.46 -14.73 2.51
N TYR A 145 16.73 -15.02 1.23
CA TYR A 145 18.05 -14.79 0.64
C TYR A 145 18.50 -13.33 0.76
N LEU A 146 17.61 -12.38 0.45
CA LEU A 146 17.88 -10.95 0.53
C LEU A 146 18.18 -10.52 1.98
N VAL A 147 17.38 -10.99 2.94
CA VAL A 147 17.62 -10.72 4.36
C VAL A 147 18.98 -11.27 4.78
N MET A 148 19.31 -12.52 4.48
CA MET A 148 20.61 -13.09 4.87
C MET A 148 21.81 -12.40 4.22
N SER A 149 21.65 -11.92 2.98
CA SER A 149 22.76 -11.36 2.20
C SER A 149 22.99 -9.88 2.50
N ILE A 150 21.92 -9.09 2.64
CA ILE A 150 22.00 -7.62 2.65
C ILE A 150 21.75 -7.05 4.06
N LYS A 151 20.96 -7.71 4.91
CA LYS A 151 20.64 -7.19 6.25
C LYS A 151 21.88 -6.87 7.08
N PRO A 152 22.93 -7.71 7.15
CA PRO A 152 24.12 -7.39 7.95
C PRO A 152 24.81 -6.10 7.50
N VAL A 153 24.84 -5.84 6.19
CA VAL A 153 25.41 -4.61 5.62
C VAL A 153 24.53 -3.42 5.93
N ILE A 154 23.20 -3.56 5.80
CA ILE A 154 22.26 -2.50 6.19
C ILE A 154 22.41 -2.17 7.68
N ASP A 155 22.45 -3.19 8.55
CA ASP A 155 22.60 -3.00 10.00
C ASP A 155 23.92 -2.26 10.31
N MET A 156 25.02 -2.59 9.60
CA MET A 156 26.29 -1.87 9.71
C MET A 156 26.16 -0.41 9.30
N ILE A 157 25.51 -0.11 8.16
CA ILE A 157 25.28 1.27 7.70
C ILE A 157 24.48 2.06 8.75
N TYR A 158 23.45 1.44 9.34
CA TYR A 158 22.66 2.06 10.40
C TYR A 158 23.47 2.30 11.68
N CYS A 159 24.35 1.37 12.05
CA CYS A 159 25.20 1.52 13.23
C CYS A 159 26.28 2.60 13.05
N GLU A 160 26.94 2.64 11.88
CA GLU A 160 28.02 3.60 11.61
C GLU A 160 27.51 5.01 11.31
N ASN A 161 26.38 5.13 10.63
CA ASN A 161 25.73 6.40 10.27
C ASN A 161 26.68 7.43 9.63
N LYS A 162 27.56 6.96 8.73
CA LYS A 162 28.53 7.81 8.00
C LYS A 162 27.82 8.66 6.95
N CYS A 163 28.30 9.89 6.75
CA CYS A 163 27.82 10.75 5.66
C CYS A 163 28.42 10.28 4.33
N CYS A 164 27.56 10.01 3.34
CA CYS A 164 27.93 9.61 1.98
C CYS A 164 27.45 10.63 0.94
N GLU A 165 27.07 11.85 1.36
CA GLU A 165 26.59 12.88 0.44
C GLU A 165 27.75 13.42 -0.40
N ILE A 166 27.56 13.42 -1.72
CA ILE A 166 28.54 13.86 -2.72
C ILE A 166 28.05 15.03 -3.56
N ASP A 167 26.77 15.39 -3.44
CA ASP A 167 26.21 16.60 -4.03
C ASP A 167 26.72 17.82 -3.24
N PRO A 168 27.56 18.69 -3.84
CA PRO A 168 28.12 19.84 -3.15
C PRO A 168 27.06 20.80 -2.61
N MET A 169 25.86 20.82 -3.20
CA MET A 169 24.75 21.70 -2.78
C MET A 169 24.00 21.17 -1.55
N LYS A 170 24.23 19.92 -1.15
CA LYS A 170 23.56 19.28 0.00
C LYS A 170 24.49 19.03 1.19
N LEU A 171 25.76 19.37 1.06
CA LEU A 171 26.74 19.25 2.15
C LEU A 171 26.37 20.19 3.30
N LYS A 172 26.41 19.67 4.53
CA LYS A 172 26.18 20.47 5.73
C LYS A 172 27.48 21.20 6.10
N GLN A 173 27.35 22.25 6.91
CA GLN A 173 28.52 22.94 7.47
C GLN A 173 29.32 21.95 8.33
N GLY A 174 30.59 21.73 7.96
CA GLY A 174 31.48 20.77 8.62
C GLY A 174 31.64 19.43 7.89
N ASP A 175 30.85 19.15 6.85
CA ASP A 175 31.05 17.96 6.02
C ASP A 175 32.22 18.16 5.05
N SER A 176 32.96 17.07 4.78
CA SER A 176 34.05 17.05 3.81
C SER A 176 33.68 16.15 2.63
N LEU A 177 33.62 16.72 1.43
CA LEU A 177 33.34 15.98 0.20
C LEU A 177 34.32 14.81 -0.01
N GLU A 178 35.61 15.04 0.25
CA GLU A 178 36.63 14.01 0.08
C GLU A 178 36.48 12.88 1.12
N SER A 179 36.07 13.21 2.34
CA SER A 179 35.77 12.19 3.35
C SER A 179 34.53 11.37 2.97
N ASN A 180 33.48 12.02 2.44
CA ASN A 180 32.23 11.35 2.09
C ASN A 180 32.40 10.41 0.89
N LYS A 181 33.26 10.76 -0.09
CA LYS A 181 33.59 9.87 -1.23
C LYS A 181 34.21 8.55 -0.79
N VAL A 182 34.97 8.54 0.29
CA VAL A 182 35.60 7.32 0.84
C VAL A 182 34.59 6.44 1.60
N ASN A 183 33.45 7.00 2.01
CA ASN A 183 32.40 6.28 2.73
C ASN A 183 31.40 5.54 1.81
N ILE A 184 31.45 5.76 0.48
CA ILE A 184 30.60 5.09 -0.53
C ILE A 184 31.24 3.77 -0.96
#